data_AF-A0AAW0KDI2-F1
#
_entry.id   AF-A0AAW0KDI2-F1
#
_cell.length_a   1.000
_cell.length_b   1.000
_cell.length_c   1.000
_cell.angle_alpha   90.00
_cell.angle_beta   90.00
_cell.angle_gamma   90.00
#
_symmetry.space_group_name_H-M   'P 1'
#
loop_
_entity.id
_entity.type
_entity.pdbx_description
1 polymer ?
#
loop_
_entity_poly.entity_id
_entity_poly.type
_entity_poly.pdbx_seq_one_letter_code
_entity_poly.pdbx_strand_id
1 'polypeptide(L)'
;MDLIDQCKREGFIQKIKDEEGEGCNIHGSLEVNKVAGNFQFAIGKSFHQSNVHVHNLLALEKDIYNISHRINKLAFGNYFPGLVNPLDGVQWVPETPNGLYQYFIKVVPTKYTDIRGRTVQSNQYSVTEHFRGAESGHSPPVPGVFFFYDISPIKVTLKEEHETFLHFMTHICAIIGGIFTFAGIIDSFIYHGQRAIKKTM
;
A
#
# COMPACT_ATOMS: atom_id res chain seq x y z
N MET A 1 -38.48 -10.90 11.08
CA MET A 1 -37.98 -9.78 11.91
C MET A 1 -39.09 -8.87 12.45
N ASP A 2 -40.31 -8.89 11.89
CA ASP A 2 -41.47 -8.13 12.40
C ASP A 2 -42.07 -8.57 13.74
N LEU A 3 -41.55 -9.64 14.35
CA LEU A 3 -42.01 -10.17 15.64
C LEU A 3 -41.22 -9.64 16.84
N ILE A 4 -40.13 -8.89 16.63
CA ILE A 4 -39.34 -8.33 17.75
C ILE A 4 -39.82 -6.91 18.04
N ASP A 5 -40.55 -6.78 19.14
CA ASP A 5 -41.20 -5.53 19.56
C ASP A 5 -40.19 -4.39 19.83
N GLN A 6 -38.95 -4.74 20.17
CA GLN A 6 -37.84 -3.79 20.32
C GLN A 6 -37.36 -3.22 18.97
N CYS A 7 -37.25 -4.03 17.91
CA CYS A 7 -36.82 -3.57 16.58
C CYS A 7 -37.86 -2.64 15.93
N LYS A 8 -39.15 -2.89 16.19
CA LYS A 8 -40.25 -2.00 15.77
C LYS A 8 -40.22 -0.66 16.51
N ARG A 9 -40.03 -0.66 17.84
CA ARG A 9 -39.93 0.57 18.63
C ARG A 9 -38.73 1.43 18.26
N GLU A 10 -37.60 0.83 17.90
CA GLU A 10 -36.38 1.54 17.51
C GLU A 10 -36.40 2.01 16.04
N GLY A 11 -37.42 1.64 15.25
CA GLY A 11 -37.53 1.99 13.83
C GLY A 11 -36.40 1.42 12.97
N PHE A 12 -35.71 0.38 13.46
CA PHE A 12 -34.46 -0.14 12.87
C PHE A 12 -34.66 -0.64 11.43
N ILE A 13 -35.78 -1.30 11.15
CA ILE A 13 -36.10 -1.81 9.82
C ILE A 13 -36.37 -0.68 8.82
N GLN A 14 -36.99 0.42 9.27
CA GLN A 14 -37.28 1.56 8.39
C GLN A 14 -35.99 2.26 7.98
N LYS A 15 -35.07 2.50 8.93
CA LYS A 15 -33.75 3.08 8.63
C LYS A 15 -32.94 2.25 7.64
N ILE A 16 -32.93 0.92 7.79
CA ILE A 16 -32.22 0.04 6.84
C ILE A 16 -32.80 0.16 5.43
N LYS A 17 -34.13 0.27 5.30
CA LYS A 17 -34.78 0.45 4.00
C LYS A 17 -34.52 1.83 3.40
N ASP A 18 -34.46 2.86 4.25
CA ASP A 18 -34.18 4.23 3.81
C ASP A 18 -32.72 4.40 3.35
N GLU A 19 -31.79 3.61 3.90
CA GLU A 19 -30.35 3.55 3.56
C GLU A 19 -30.04 2.53 2.43
N GLU A 20 -31.07 1.93 1.80
CA GLU A 20 -30.89 0.93 0.75
C GLU A 20 -30.21 1.54 -0.50
N GLY A 21 -29.05 1.00 -0.87
CA GLY A 21 -28.25 1.50 -1.99
C GLY A 21 -27.28 2.63 -1.62
N GLU A 22 -27.24 3.06 -0.36
CA GLU A 22 -26.24 4.01 0.13
C GLU A 22 -24.91 3.32 0.47
N GLY A 23 -23.81 4.08 0.36
CA GLY A 23 -22.46 3.64 0.74
C GLY A 23 -21.95 4.41 1.95
N CYS A 24 -21.03 3.80 2.70
CA CYS A 24 -20.41 4.46 3.86
C CYS A 24 -19.06 5.09 3.47
N ASN A 25 -18.84 6.36 3.85
CA ASN A 25 -17.54 7.02 3.74
C ASN A 25 -16.89 7.17 5.13
N ILE A 26 -15.84 6.39 5.39
CA ILE A 26 -15.16 6.35 6.68
C ILE A 26 -13.81 7.05 6.56
N HIS A 27 -13.56 8.02 7.43
CA HIS A 27 -12.29 8.74 7.51
C HIS A 27 -11.92 8.95 8.99
N GLY A 28 -10.63 8.88 9.29
CA GLY A 28 -10.13 9.08 10.64
C GLY A 28 -8.69 8.61 10.80
N SER A 29 -8.20 8.71 12.03
CA SER A 29 -6.88 8.23 12.45
C SER A 29 -7.03 7.45 13.73
N LEU A 30 -6.30 6.34 13.85
CA LEU A 30 -6.28 5.51 15.05
C LEU A 30 -4.86 5.42 15.59
N GLU A 31 -4.70 5.66 16.88
CA GLU A 31 -3.45 5.37 17.59
C GLU A 31 -3.50 3.95 18.13
N VAL A 32 -2.57 3.11 17.68
CA VAL A 32 -2.51 1.69 18.03
C VAL A 32 -1.16 1.33 18.63
N ASN A 33 -1.14 0.28 19.44
CA ASN A 33 0.10 -0.34 19.89
C ASN A 33 0.89 -0.85 18.68
N LYS A 34 2.22 -0.76 18.76
CA LYS A 34 3.15 -1.25 17.73
C LYS A 34 3.31 -2.77 17.79
N VAL A 35 2.22 -3.50 17.58
CA VAL A 35 2.14 -4.96 17.56
C VAL A 35 1.29 -5.41 16.38
N ALA A 36 1.35 -6.69 16.01
CA ALA A 36 0.44 -7.26 15.04
C ALA A 36 -1.02 -7.08 15.49
N GLY A 37 -1.89 -6.69 14.55
CA GLY A 37 -3.28 -6.40 14.83
C GLY A 37 -4.15 -6.52 13.59
N ASN A 38 -5.44 -6.27 13.78
CA ASN A 38 -6.39 -6.22 12.68
C ASN A 38 -7.49 -5.18 12.94
N PHE A 39 -8.03 -4.65 11.85
CA PHE A 39 -9.28 -3.92 11.84
C PHE A 39 -10.13 -4.43 10.69
N GLN A 40 -11.46 -4.42 10.86
CA GLN A 40 -12.38 -5.06 9.93
C GLN A 40 -13.65 -4.24 9.79
N PHE A 41 -14.14 -4.17 8.55
CA PHE A 41 -15.46 -3.65 8.22
C PHE A 41 -16.33 -4.84 7.82
N ALA A 42 -17.23 -5.19 8.72
CA ALA A 42 -18.15 -6.32 8.55
C ALA A 42 -19.56 -5.86 8.92
N ILE A 43 -20.54 -6.63 8.45
CA ILE A 43 -21.96 -6.29 8.59
C ILE A 43 -22.44 -6.74 9.97
N GLY A 44 -23.20 -5.86 10.63
CA GLY A 44 -23.79 -6.11 11.95
C GLY A 44 -23.20 -5.22 13.05
N LYS A 45 -23.92 -5.12 14.17
CA LYS A 45 -23.40 -4.44 15.37
C LYS A 45 -22.29 -5.30 15.98
N SER A 46 -21.09 -4.74 16.13
CA SER A 46 -20.03 -5.35 16.91
C SER A 46 -20.42 -5.33 18.39
N PHE A 47 -20.73 -6.50 18.97
CA PHE A 47 -20.92 -6.63 20.41
C PHE A 47 -19.62 -7.11 21.05
N HIS A 48 -19.09 -6.32 21.98
CA HIS A 48 -17.92 -6.67 22.77
C HIS A 48 -18.39 -7.41 24.03
N GLN A 49 -18.59 -8.72 23.96
CA GLN A 49 -18.82 -9.56 25.14
C GLN A 49 -17.63 -10.52 25.31
N SER A 50 -16.89 -10.35 26.39
CA SER A 50 -15.92 -11.33 26.91
C SER A 50 -14.78 -11.75 25.96
N ASN A 51 -14.00 -10.78 25.43
CA ASN A 51 -12.81 -11.03 24.59
C ASN A 51 -13.04 -11.84 23.30
N VAL A 52 -14.29 -12.01 22.87
CA VAL A 52 -14.63 -12.65 21.59
C VAL A 52 -15.43 -11.66 20.75
N HIS A 53 -14.93 -11.35 19.55
CA HIS A 53 -15.71 -10.63 18.55
C HIS A 53 -16.74 -11.59 17.95
N VAL A 54 -17.95 -11.59 18.52
CA VAL A 54 -19.09 -12.32 17.97
C VAL A 54 -19.93 -11.33 17.18
N HIS A 55 -19.99 -11.52 15.86
CA HIS A 55 -20.98 -10.85 15.03
C HIS A 55 -22.33 -11.53 15.28
N ASN A 56 -23.37 -10.75 15.58
CA ASN A 56 -24.71 -11.30 15.74
C ASN A 56 -25.24 -11.66 14.35
N LEU A 57 -25.03 -12.91 13.94
CA LEU A 57 -25.39 -13.46 12.64
C LEU A 57 -26.92 -13.62 12.42
N LEU A 58 -27.77 -13.13 13.33
CA LEU A 58 -29.23 -13.29 13.24
C LEU A 58 -29.92 -12.37 12.22
N ALA A 59 -29.16 -11.59 11.45
CA ALA A 59 -29.67 -10.81 10.31
C ALA A 59 -29.40 -11.48 8.93
N LEU A 60 -28.78 -12.67 8.90
CA LEU A 60 -28.19 -13.28 7.69
C LEU A 60 -29.12 -14.08 6.78
N GLU A 61 -30.44 -14.06 6.99
CA GLU A 61 -31.24 -15.13 6.37
C GLU A 61 -31.54 -14.95 4.88
N LYS A 62 -31.19 -13.84 4.19
CA LYS A 62 -31.43 -13.76 2.73
C LYS A 62 -30.83 -12.64 1.87
N ASP A 63 -29.91 -11.81 2.35
CA ASP A 63 -29.46 -10.67 1.53
C ASP A 63 -28.10 -10.90 0.85
N ILE A 64 -28.04 -10.51 -0.42
CA ILE A 64 -26.81 -10.37 -1.20
C ILE A 64 -26.11 -9.12 -0.67
N TYR A 65 -24.98 -9.31 0.00
CA TYR A 65 -24.21 -8.23 0.58
C TYR A 65 -23.15 -7.73 -0.40
N ASN A 66 -23.20 -6.42 -0.64
CA ASN A 66 -22.20 -5.75 -1.43
C ASN A 66 -20.99 -5.36 -0.55
N ILE A 67 -19.85 -6.02 -0.80
CA ILE A 67 -18.57 -5.72 -0.17
C ILE A 67 -17.64 -4.90 -1.07
N SER A 68 -18.19 -4.29 -2.13
CA SER A 68 -17.46 -3.35 -2.97
C SER A 68 -16.96 -2.19 -2.12
N HIS A 69 -15.71 -1.80 -2.30
CA HIS A 69 -15.13 -0.72 -1.53
C HIS A 69 -14.06 0.00 -2.34
N ARG A 70 -13.81 1.24 -1.93
CA ARG A 70 -12.73 2.07 -2.45
C ARG A 70 -11.90 2.59 -1.28
N ILE A 71 -10.63 2.27 -1.29
CA ILE A 71 -9.67 2.77 -0.33
C ILE A 71 -9.15 4.10 -0.88
N ASN A 72 -9.63 5.20 -0.32
CA ASN A 72 -9.18 6.52 -0.75
C ASN A 72 -7.74 6.78 -0.30
N LYS A 73 -7.44 6.46 0.97
CA LYS A 73 -6.11 6.63 1.55
C LYS A 73 -5.94 5.71 2.75
N LEU A 74 -4.82 4.98 2.80
CA LEU A 74 -4.40 4.23 3.97
C LEU A 74 -2.89 4.43 4.18
N ALA A 75 -2.54 5.03 5.33
CA ALA A 75 -1.16 5.36 5.66
C ALA A 75 -0.83 4.97 7.11
N PHE A 76 0.43 4.58 7.33
CA PHE A 76 0.96 4.24 8.65
C PHE A 76 1.99 5.29 9.08
N GLY A 77 1.56 6.29 9.84
CA GLY A 77 2.42 7.38 10.32
C GLY A 77 2.46 8.57 9.37
N ASN A 78 3.54 9.37 9.46
CA ASN A 78 3.64 10.67 8.80
C ASN A 78 4.07 10.56 7.33
N TYR A 79 3.64 11.50 6.49
CA TYR A 79 4.12 11.57 5.11
C TYR A 79 5.62 11.97 5.04
N PHE A 80 6.34 11.43 4.06
CA PHE A 80 7.65 11.90 3.65
C PHE A 80 7.77 11.89 2.11
N PRO A 81 8.64 12.72 1.50
CA PRO A 81 8.81 12.78 0.05
C PRO A 81 9.14 11.41 -0.57
N GLY A 82 8.45 11.06 -1.65
CA GLY A 82 8.61 9.78 -2.33
C GLY A 82 7.86 8.60 -1.69
N LEU A 83 7.12 8.80 -0.59
CA LEU A 83 6.25 7.78 -0.02
C LEU A 83 5.08 7.48 -0.98
N VAL A 84 4.99 6.22 -1.41
CA VAL A 84 3.87 5.69 -2.19
C VAL A 84 3.22 4.57 -1.38
N ASN A 85 1.94 4.73 -1.05
CA ASN A 85 1.15 3.75 -0.33
C ASN A 85 0.43 2.82 -1.34
N PRO A 86 0.60 1.49 -1.26
CA PRO A 86 0.01 0.56 -2.23
C PRO A 86 -1.52 0.58 -2.33
N LEU A 87 -2.22 0.91 -1.24
CA LEU A 87 -3.69 0.89 -1.21
C LEU A 87 -4.35 2.26 -1.47
N ASP A 88 -3.58 3.31 -1.73
CA ASP A 88 -4.15 4.64 -2.01
C ASP A 88 -4.85 4.63 -3.39
N GLY A 89 -6.16 4.91 -3.40
CA GLY A 89 -6.97 4.97 -4.61
C GLY A 89 -7.45 3.61 -5.15
N VAL A 90 -7.16 2.51 -4.45
CA VAL A 90 -7.57 1.16 -4.88
C VAL A 90 -9.09 1.01 -4.77
N GLN A 91 -9.70 0.44 -5.81
CA GLN A 91 -11.12 0.08 -5.83
C GLN A 91 -11.26 -1.40 -6.11
N TRP A 92 -12.20 -2.03 -5.42
CA TRP A 92 -12.50 -3.44 -5.62
C TRP A 92 -14.00 -3.66 -5.66
N VAL A 93 -14.44 -4.45 -6.65
CA VAL A 93 -15.84 -4.82 -6.85
C VAL A 93 -15.91 -6.35 -6.88
N PRO A 94 -16.72 -6.98 -6.03
CA PRO A 94 -16.88 -8.43 -6.00
C PRO A 94 -17.51 -8.97 -7.28
N GLU A 95 -16.98 -10.07 -7.81
CA GLU A 95 -17.67 -10.88 -8.84
C GLU A 95 -18.78 -11.75 -8.22
N THR A 96 -18.54 -12.24 -7.01
CA THR A 96 -19.50 -13.07 -6.26
C THR A 96 -19.94 -12.35 -4.98
N PRO A 97 -21.26 -12.30 -4.71
CA PRO A 97 -21.76 -11.70 -3.47
C PRO A 97 -21.34 -12.53 -2.26
N ASN A 98 -21.38 -11.93 -1.08
CA ASN A 98 -21.16 -12.61 0.21
C ASN A 98 -19.75 -13.21 0.39
N GLY A 99 -18.74 -12.58 -0.20
CA GLY A 99 -17.35 -12.97 0.00
C GLY A 99 -16.67 -12.27 1.18
N LEU A 100 -15.44 -12.71 1.46
CA LEU A 100 -14.52 -12.15 2.43
C LEU A 100 -13.29 -11.63 1.68
N TYR A 101 -13.01 -10.34 1.83
CA TYR A 101 -11.82 -9.72 1.24
C TYR A 101 -10.80 -9.38 2.32
N GLN A 102 -9.56 -9.84 2.18
CA GLN A 102 -8.52 -9.74 3.20
C GLN A 102 -7.29 -9.05 2.63
N TYR A 103 -6.86 -7.98 3.30
CA TYR A 103 -5.60 -7.30 3.07
C TYR A 103 -4.60 -7.70 4.16
N PHE A 104 -3.48 -8.29 3.75
CA PHE A 104 -2.34 -8.58 4.61
C PHE A 104 -1.28 -7.50 4.41
N ILE A 105 -1.18 -6.59 5.38
CA ILE A 105 -0.33 -5.41 5.34
C ILE A 105 0.94 -5.70 6.15
N LYS A 106 2.11 -5.58 5.52
CA LYS A 106 3.39 -5.64 6.22
C LYS A 106 3.96 -4.24 6.37
N VAL A 107 3.89 -3.71 7.59
CA VAL A 107 4.35 -2.36 7.94
C VAL A 107 5.85 -2.37 8.21
N VAL A 108 6.61 -1.54 7.49
CA VAL A 108 8.07 -1.42 7.60
C VAL A 108 8.44 -0.06 8.20
N PRO A 109 8.96 -0.01 9.43
CA PRO A 109 9.45 1.22 10.02
C PRO A 109 10.50 1.88 9.13
N THR A 110 10.29 3.16 8.81
CA THR A 110 11.14 3.92 7.90
C THR A 110 11.56 5.23 8.53
N LYS A 111 12.88 5.47 8.59
CA LYS A 111 13.44 6.76 8.96
C LYS A 111 13.87 7.48 7.69
N TYR A 112 13.26 8.60 7.38
CA TYR A 112 13.65 9.47 6.28
C TYR A 112 14.48 10.64 6.80
N THR A 113 15.57 10.98 6.12
CA THR A 113 16.45 12.12 6.42
C THR A 113 16.61 12.96 5.16
N ASP A 114 16.11 14.19 5.22
CA ASP A 114 16.19 15.20 4.16
C ASP A 114 17.64 15.71 3.97
N ILE A 115 17.93 16.34 2.82
CA ILE A 115 19.21 16.98 2.51
C ILE A 115 19.65 18.01 3.56
N ARG A 116 18.68 18.61 4.28
CA ARG A 116 18.92 19.57 5.38
C ARG A 116 19.18 18.90 6.73
N GLY A 117 19.20 17.57 6.79
CA GLY A 117 19.37 16.79 8.02
C GLY A 117 18.09 16.65 8.86
N ARG A 118 16.93 17.10 8.38
CA ARG A 118 15.64 16.91 9.07
C ARG A 118 15.22 15.45 8.99
N THR A 119 14.88 14.85 10.12
CA THR A 119 14.50 13.43 10.17
C THR A 119 13.01 13.25 10.42
N VAL A 120 12.35 12.43 9.62
CA VAL A 120 10.96 12.01 9.79
C VAL A 120 10.94 10.52 10.11
N GLN A 121 10.31 10.14 11.21
CA GLN A 121 10.01 8.74 11.52
C GLN A 121 8.61 8.43 11.02
N SER A 122 8.52 7.45 10.13
CA SER A 122 7.26 6.99 9.56
C SER A 122 7.33 5.50 9.24
N ASN A 123 6.37 4.99 8.47
CA ASN A 123 6.35 3.62 7.99
C ASN A 123 5.99 3.61 6.51
N GLN A 124 6.53 2.61 5.82
CA GLN A 124 6.06 2.15 4.53
C GLN A 124 5.29 0.86 4.75
N TYR A 125 4.54 0.39 3.75
CA TYR A 125 3.97 -0.94 3.84
C TYR A 125 3.89 -1.60 2.47
N SER A 126 3.88 -2.93 2.48
CA SER A 126 3.46 -3.74 1.34
C SER A 126 2.13 -4.42 1.67
N VAL A 127 1.43 -4.85 0.63
CA VAL A 127 0.12 -5.49 0.77
C VAL A 127 0.06 -6.77 -0.05
N THR A 128 -0.59 -7.79 0.51
CA THR A 128 -1.03 -8.99 -0.20
C THR A 128 -2.54 -9.10 -0.04
N GLU A 129 -3.23 -9.38 -1.14
CA GLU A 129 -4.68 -9.44 -1.19
C GLU A 129 -5.15 -10.89 -1.29
N HIS A 130 -6.21 -11.25 -0.58
CA HIS A 130 -6.82 -12.57 -0.64
C HIS A 130 -8.33 -12.47 -0.56
N PHE A 131 -9.01 -13.08 -1.53
CA PHE A 131 -10.48 -13.16 -1.56
C PHE A 131 -10.94 -14.60 -1.30
N ARG A 132 -11.98 -14.75 -0.48
CA ARG A 132 -12.69 -16.02 -0.26
C ARG A 132 -14.17 -15.84 -0.55
N GLY A 133 -14.67 -16.49 -1.60
CA GLY A 133 -16.09 -16.50 -1.92
C GLY A 133 -16.90 -17.42 -1.00
N ALA A 134 -18.22 -17.23 -0.94
CA ALA A 134 -19.14 -18.02 -0.12
C ALA A 134 -19.11 -19.53 -0.44
N GLU A 135 -18.77 -19.90 -1.68
CA GLU A 135 -18.77 -21.30 -2.15
C GLU A 135 -17.51 -22.09 -1.78
N SER A 136 -16.53 -21.46 -1.13
CA SER A 136 -15.18 -22.02 -0.94
C SER A 136 -14.96 -22.88 0.32
N GLY A 137 -16.02 -23.30 1.04
CA GLY A 137 -15.88 -24.16 2.23
C GLY A 137 -17.18 -24.65 2.89
N HIS A 138 -17.05 -25.52 3.90
CA HIS A 138 -18.17 -26.09 4.68
C HIS A 138 -18.86 -25.10 5.64
N SER A 139 -18.29 -23.90 5.82
CA SER A 139 -18.86 -22.81 6.62
C SER A 139 -18.72 -21.49 5.86
N PRO A 140 -19.82 -20.78 5.57
CA PRO A 140 -19.73 -19.50 4.88
C PRO A 140 -18.93 -18.49 5.73
N PRO A 141 -17.91 -17.83 5.15
CA PRO A 141 -17.17 -16.81 5.88
C PRO A 141 -18.07 -15.61 6.19
N VAL A 142 -17.78 -14.89 7.28
CA VAL A 142 -18.48 -13.63 7.57
C VAL A 142 -18.12 -12.62 6.47
N PRO A 143 -19.10 -12.11 5.71
CA PRO A 143 -18.83 -11.20 4.61
C PRO A 143 -18.31 -9.87 5.14
N GLY A 144 -17.26 -9.35 4.52
CA GLY A 144 -16.64 -8.09 4.91
C GLY A 144 -15.23 -7.90 4.37
N VAL A 145 -14.64 -6.77 4.74
CA VAL A 145 -13.29 -6.34 4.35
C VAL A 145 -12.41 -6.28 5.60
N PHE A 146 -11.32 -7.05 5.59
CA PHE A 146 -10.47 -7.26 6.76
C PHE A 146 -9.05 -6.81 6.45
N PHE A 147 -8.46 -6.07 7.38
CA PHE A 147 -7.10 -5.55 7.28
C PHE A 147 -6.28 -6.12 8.41
N PHE A 148 -5.40 -7.05 8.09
CA PHE A 148 -4.41 -7.60 9.01
C PHE A 148 -3.12 -6.84 8.81
N TYR A 149 -2.58 -6.24 9.87
CA TYR A 149 -1.29 -5.55 9.78
C TYR A 149 -0.30 -6.17 10.76
N ASP A 150 0.94 -6.31 10.29
CA ASP A 150 2.06 -6.80 11.08
C ASP A 150 3.29 -5.93 10.86
N ILE A 151 4.07 -5.71 11.92
CA ILE A 151 5.23 -4.85 11.90
C ILE A 151 6.47 -5.67 11.57
N SER A 152 7.20 -5.26 10.53
CA SER A 152 8.45 -5.86 10.14
C SER A 152 9.53 -5.60 11.19
N PRO A 153 10.34 -6.62 11.55
CA PRO A 153 11.50 -6.43 12.44
C PRO A 153 12.65 -5.67 11.77
N ILE A 154 12.52 -5.34 10.47
CA ILE A 154 13.53 -4.61 9.70
C ILE A 154 13.14 -3.13 9.59
N LYS A 155 14.13 -2.24 9.76
CA LYS A 155 13.96 -0.79 9.61
C LYS A 155 14.71 -0.29 8.39
N VAL A 156 14.03 0.48 7.55
CA VAL A 156 14.61 1.16 6.39
C VAL A 156 15.07 2.56 6.79
N THR A 157 16.28 2.96 6.40
CA THR A 157 16.77 4.33 6.60
C THR A 157 17.02 4.94 5.23
N LEU A 158 16.22 5.94 4.87
CA LEU A 158 16.37 6.73 3.67
C LEU A 158 17.10 8.02 4.03
N LYS A 159 18.18 8.31 3.32
CA LYS A 159 18.94 9.54 3.49
C LYS A 159 19.11 10.17 2.11
N GLU A 160 18.62 11.39 1.97
CA GLU A 160 18.89 12.19 0.80
C GLU A 160 20.24 12.87 0.97
N GLU A 161 21.11 12.68 -0.02
CA GLU A 161 22.42 13.30 -0.08
C GLU A 161 22.55 14.05 -1.41
N HIS A 162 23.39 15.09 -1.41
CA HIS A 162 23.74 15.80 -2.63
C HIS A 162 25.15 15.38 -3.06
N GLU A 163 25.33 15.19 -4.36
CA GLU A 163 26.65 14.93 -4.94
C GLU A 163 27.55 16.16 -4.83
N THR A 164 28.74 15.99 -4.24
CA THR A 164 29.66 17.11 -4.01
C THR A 164 30.06 17.79 -5.33
N PHE A 165 30.32 19.10 -5.29
CA PHE A 165 30.78 19.85 -6.46
C PHE A 165 32.10 19.30 -7.05
N LEU A 166 32.95 18.72 -6.20
CA LEU A 166 34.18 18.07 -6.65
C LEU A 166 33.90 16.86 -7.54
N HIS A 167 32.86 16.09 -7.23
CA HIS A 167 32.45 14.96 -8.07
C HIS A 167 32.00 15.43 -9.47
N PHE A 168 31.32 16.57 -9.55
CA PHE A 168 30.99 17.18 -10.84
C PHE A 168 32.24 17.64 -11.62
N MET A 169 33.21 18.26 -10.95
CA MET A 169 34.47 18.68 -11.58
C MET A 169 35.30 17.50 -12.09
N THR A 170 35.39 16.41 -11.32
CA THR A 170 36.10 15.19 -11.75
C THR A 170 35.44 14.59 -12.99
N HIS A 171 34.10 14.60 -13.08
CA HIS A 171 33.39 14.18 -14.29
C HIS A 171 33.75 15.03 -15.52
N ILE A 172 33.82 16.36 -15.39
CA ILE A 172 34.22 17.24 -16.50
C ILE A 172 35.65 16.93 -16.96
N CYS A 173 36.59 16.84 -16.01
CA CYS A 173 37.98 16.51 -16.32
C CYS A 173 38.10 15.14 -17.02
N ALA A 174 37.33 14.14 -16.57
CA ALA A 174 37.30 12.82 -17.18
C ALA A 174 36.78 12.86 -18.63
N ILE A 175 35.72 13.64 -18.90
CA ILE A 175 35.17 13.80 -20.26
C ILE A 175 36.20 14.47 -21.18
N ILE A 176 36.81 15.58 -20.75
CA ILE A 176 37.82 16.30 -21.54
C ILE A 176 39.04 15.40 -21.79
N GLY A 177 39.56 14.77 -20.74
CA GLY A 177 40.70 13.86 -20.84
C GLY A 177 40.42 12.67 -21.76
N GLY A 178 39.20 12.12 -21.72
CA GLY A 178 38.75 11.04 -22.59
C GLY A 178 38.68 11.45 -24.06
N ILE A 179 38.19 12.66 -24.36
CA ILE A 179 38.16 13.19 -25.74
C ILE A 179 39.58 13.33 -26.30
N PHE A 180 40.51 13.89 -25.51
CA PHE A 180 41.90 14.06 -25.94
C PHE A 180 42.61 12.73 -26.18
N THR A 181 42.44 11.75 -25.28
CA THR A 181 43.03 10.42 -25.48
C THR A 181 42.43 9.71 -26.69
N PHE A 182 41.11 9.78 -26.88
CA PHE A 182 40.45 9.18 -28.03
C PHE A 182 40.92 9.80 -29.36
N ALA A 183 41.01 11.14 -29.43
CA ALA A 183 41.53 11.82 -30.61
C ALA A 183 42.99 11.44 -30.91
N GLY A 184 43.85 11.35 -29.88
CA GLY A 184 45.25 10.97 -30.04
C GLY A 184 45.43 9.52 -30.52
N ILE A 185 44.57 8.59 -30.08
CA ILE A 185 44.57 7.21 -30.57
C ILE A 185 44.22 7.19 -32.06
N ILE A 186 43.15 7.88 -32.47
CA ILE A 186 42.73 7.95 -33.88
C ILE A 186 43.84 8.53 -34.76
N ASP A 187 44.44 9.65 -34.35
CA ASP A 187 45.52 10.29 -35.10
C ASP A 187 46.73 9.35 -35.27
N SER A 188 47.14 8.67 -34.20
CA SER A 188 48.23 7.70 -34.24
C SER A 188 47.94 6.52 -35.18
N PHE A 189 46.72 5.99 -35.16
CA PHE A 189 46.27 4.94 -36.08
C PHE A 189 46.31 5.40 -37.54
N ILE A 190 45.81 6.60 -37.84
CA ILE A 190 45.81 7.15 -39.21
C ILE A 190 47.25 7.37 -39.68
N TYR A 191 48.11 7.99 -38.86
CA TYR A 191 49.49 8.28 -39.20
C TYR A 191 50.31 7.01 -39.47
N HIS A 192 50.20 6.00 -38.60
CA HIS A 192 50.88 4.73 -38.78
C HIS A 192 50.30 3.95 -39.97
N GLY A 193 48.99 3.99 -40.18
CA GLY A 193 48.33 3.39 -41.33
C GLY A 193 48.82 3.98 -42.66
N GLN A 194 48.84 5.31 -42.79
CA GLN A 194 49.36 5.99 -43.98
C GLN A 194 50.83 5.65 -44.24
N ARG A 195 51.66 5.63 -43.19
CA ARG A 195 53.11 5.35 -43.31
C ARG A 195 53.41 3.89 -43.64
N ALA A 196 52.58 2.95 -43.17
CA ALA A 196 52.68 1.54 -43.53
C ALA A 196 52.33 1.32 -45.00
N ILE A 197 51.21 1.91 -45.48
CA ILE A 197 50.77 1.83 -46.88
C ILE A 197 51.84 2.39 -47.82
N LYS A 198 52.44 3.53 -47.45
CA LYS A 198 53.49 4.19 -48.24
C LYS A 198 54.84 3.45 -48.24
N LYS A 199 55.04 2.44 -47.38
CA LYS A 199 56.22 1.57 -47.35
C LYS A 199 56.03 0.28 -48.14
N THR A 200 54.79 -0.15 -48.33
CA THR A 200 54.41 -1.35 -49.12
C THR A 200 54.20 -1.06 -50.61
N MET A 201 54.25 0.21 -51.00
CA MET A 201 54.18 0.70 -52.38
C MET A 201 55.54 1.24 -52.80
#